data_AF-A0A6J7IHX8-F1
#
_entry.id   AF-A0A6J7IHX8-F1
#
_cell.length_a   1.000
_cell.length_b   1.000
_cell.length_c   1.000
_cell.angle_alpha   90.00
_cell.angle_beta   90.00
_cell.angle_gamma   90.00
#
_symmetry.space_group_name_H-M   'P 1'
#
loop_
_entity.id
_entity.type
_entity.pdbx_description
1 polymer ?
#
loop_
_entity_poly.entity_id
_entity_poly.type
_entity_poly.pdbx_seq_one_letter_code
_entity_poly.pdbx_strand_id
1 'polypeptide(L)'
;MSEVLLPEDIGRITMVEKVAEGVKRAMAEAGITDPADVHYVQTKTPLLTIETIREAKSRGQETYYDEPHGSMDLSNGTTALGIALALGEIELPEQKQVMRDFSLFSAVASCSSGVELDQAQIVVVGNARGHGGNYRIGHSVMKDALDQDGIWDAIREAGLDLPERPRTSDLGDNLVNVFLKCEADPTGYVRGRRNAMLDDSDVFWHRQIKATVGGVAASVTGDPAVFVSVAAVHQGPSGGGPVAAIVKA
;
A
#
# COMPACT_ATOMS: atom_id res chain seq x y z
N MET A 1 15.99 -0.50 -6.04
CA MET A 1 15.60 0.79 -6.66
C MET A 1 15.04 0.54 -8.06
N SER A 2 14.06 1.34 -8.51
CA SER A 2 13.65 1.40 -9.93
C SER A 2 14.67 2.17 -10.78
N GLU A 3 14.43 2.28 -12.09
CA GLU A 3 15.01 3.37 -12.87
C GLU A 3 14.49 4.74 -12.39
N VAL A 4 15.12 5.83 -12.84
CA VAL A 4 14.68 7.19 -12.56
C VAL A 4 13.24 7.39 -13.05
N LEU A 5 12.42 7.95 -12.18
CA LEU A 5 11.04 8.35 -12.43
C LEU A 5 11.03 9.86 -12.70
N LEU A 6 10.89 10.21 -13.98
CA LEU A 6 10.78 11.62 -14.36
C LEU A 6 9.43 12.18 -13.88
N PRO A 7 9.29 13.50 -13.72
CA PRO A 7 8.03 14.10 -13.29
C PRO A 7 6.86 13.75 -14.23
N GLU A 8 7.13 13.69 -15.54
CA GLU A 8 6.16 13.27 -16.54
C GLU A 8 5.87 11.74 -16.56
N ASP A 9 6.61 10.92 -15.81
CA ASP A 9 6.27 9.50 -15.64
C ASP A 9 5.21 9.32 -14.54
N ILE A 10 5.13 10.23 -13.57
CA ILE A 10 4.23 10.12 -12.42
C ILE A 10 2.78 10.13 -12.89
N GLY A 11 2.04 9.07 -12.55
CA GLY A 11 0.66 8.89 -13.02
C GLY A 11 0.52 8.14 -14.34
N ARG A 12 1.62 7.68 -14.94
CA ARG A 12 1.63 7.07 -16.28
C ARG A 12 2.11 5.63 -16.31
N ILE A 13 1.75 4.92 -17.39
CA ILE A 13 2.15 3.53 -17.62
C ILE A 13 3.68 3.34 -17.54
N THR A 14 4.47 4.33 -17.99
CA THR A 14 5.94 4.30 -17.85
C THR A 14 6.39 4.10 -16.40
N MET A 15 5.72 4.74 -15.43
CA MET A 15 6.02 4.54 -14.01
C MET A 15 5.59 3.13 -13.54
N VAL A 16 4.45 2.62 -14.01
CA VAL A 16 3.99 1.25 -13.72
C VAL A 16 5.06 0.23 -14.14
N GLU A 17 5.57 0.34 -15.36
CA GLU A 17 6.59 -0.56 -15.90
C GLU A 17 7.92 -0.47 -15.12
N LYS A 18 8.41 0.76 -14.88
CA LYS A 18 9.66 0.98 -14.13
C LYS A 18 9.59 0.46 -12.70
N VAL A 19 8.44 0.63 -12.03
CA VAL A 19 8.20 0.07 -10.70
C VAL A 19 8.14 -1.45 -10.77
N ALA A 20 7.43 -2.02 -11.74
CA ALA A 20 7.28 -3.46 -11.87
C ALA A 20 8.65 -4.16 -12.02
N GLU A 21 9.53 -3.61 -12.85
CA GLU A 21 10.89 -4.11 -13.01
C GLU A 21 11.73 -3.95 -11.73
N GLY A 22 11.53 -2.86 -10.97
CA GLY A 22 12.14 -2.68 -9.66
C GLY A 22 11.69 -3.73 -8.63
N VAL A 23 10.41 -4.11 -8.64
CA VAL A 23 9.83 -5.12 -7.74
C VAL A 23 10.36 -6.51 -8.09
N LYS A 24 10.38 -6.89 -9.38
CA LYS A 24 10.94 -8.18 -9.82
C LYS A 24 12.39 -8.36 -9.40
N ARG A 25 13.21 -7.30 -9.51
CA ARG A 25 14.59 -7.30 -9.02
C ARG A 25 14.67 -7.49 -7.51
N ALA A 26 13.90 -6.74 -6.74
CA ALA A 26 13.88 -6.86 -5.28
C ALA A 26 13.42 -8.25 -4.81
N MET A 27 12.44 -8.85 -5.50
CA MET A 27 11.97 -10.21 -5.23
C MET A 27 13.08 -11.24 -5.48
N ALA A 28 13.79 -11.13 -6.61
CA ALA A 28 14.93 -11.99 -6.92
C ALA A 28 16.10 -11.82 -5.91
N GLU A 29 16.40 -10.59 -5.50
CA GLU A 29 17.41 -10.30 -4.47
C GLU A 29 17.03 -10.87 -3.10
N ALA A 30 15.74 -10.91 -2.77
CA ALA A 30 15.22 -11.56 -1.57
C ALA A 30 15.23 -13.10 -1.65
N GLY A 31 15.58 -13.68 -2.80
CA GLY A 31 15.54 -15.13 -3.04
C GLY A 31 14.12 -15.69 -3.11
N ILE A 32 13.12 -14.85 -3.38
CA ILE A 32 11.73 -15.24 -3.54
C ILE A 32 11.48 -15.48 -5.04
N THR A 33 11.01 -16.67 -5.40
CA THR A 33 10.76 -17.05 -6.81
C THR A 33 9.28 -17.14 -7.16
N ASP A 34 8.42 -17.33 -6.15
CA ASP A 34 6.96 -17.39 -6.31
C ASP A 34 6.36 -16.10 -5.75
N PRO A 35 5.60 -15.31 -6.54
CA PRO A 35 4.89 -14.14 -6.04
C PRO A 35 3.97 -14.43 -4.85
N ALA A 36 3.47 -15.66 -4.71
CA ALA A 36 2.63 -16.05 -3.58
C ALA A 36 3.36 -16.02 -2.22
N ASP A 37 4.69 -16.04 -2.24
CA ASP A 37 5.53 -15.91 -1.03
C ASP A 37 5.82 -14.43 -0.68
N VAL A 38 5.32 -13.46 -1.46
CA VAL A 38 5.39 -12.02 -1.16
C VAL A 38 4.14 -11.60 -0.39
N HIS A 39 4.31 -11.00 0.78
CA HIS A 39 3.18 -10.60 1.65
C HIS A 39 3.11 -9.09 1.89
N TYR A 40 4.17 -8.35 1.56
CA TYR A 40 4.19 -6.90 1.73
C TYR A 40 5.25 -6.25 0.85
N VAL A 41 4.85 -5.26 0.07
CA VAL A 41 5.78 -4.46 -0.74
C VAL A 41 5.66 -3.00 -0.33
N GLN A 42 6.57 -2.55 0.54
CA GLN A 42 6.66 -1.15 0.94
C GLN A 42 7.48 -0.38 -0.10
N THR A 43 6.97 0.78 -0.51
CA THR A 43 7.70 1.66 -1.43
C THR A 43 7.78 3.09 -0.95
N LYS A 44 8.79 3.80 -1.43
CA LYS A 44 8.89 5.26 -1.35
C LYS A 44 9.18 5.80 -2.76
N THR A 45 8.31 6.65 -3.29
CA THR A 45 8.44 7.21 -4.65
C THR A 45 8.42 8.74 -4.66
N PRO A 46 8.91 9.40 -5.72
CA PRO A 46 8.74 10.84 -5.92
C PRO A 46 7.27 11.25 -5.93
N LEU A 47 6.98 12.50 -5.55
CA LEU A 47 5.75 13.21 -5.88
C LEU A 47 6.06 14.44 -6.74
N LEU A 48 5.04 15.10 -7.28
CA LEU A 48 5.25 16.33 -8.05
C LEU A 48 5.43 17.53 -7.13
N THR A 49 6.53 18.24 -7.31
CA THR A 49 6.78 19.56 -6.73
C THR A 49 6.68 20.65 -7.79
N ILE A 50 6.50 21.91 -7.38
CA ILE A 50 6.52 23.07 -8.30
C ILE A 50 7.79 23.06 -9.16
N GLU A 51 8.93 22.69 -8.58
CA GLU A 51 10.21 22.64 -9.28
C GLU A 51 10.23 21.55 -10.35
N THR A 52 9.86 20.31 -10.00
CA THR A 52 9.81 19.18 -10.94
C THR A 52 8.81 19.39 -12.09
N ILE A 53 7.66 20.03 -11.81
CA ILE A 53 6.67 20.40 -12.84
C ILE A 53 7.27 21.42 -13.82
N ARG A 54 7.97 22.44 -13.32
CA ARG A 54 8.63 23.44 -14.16
C ARG A 54 9.77 22.83 -14.98
N GLU A 55 10.51 21.90 -14.39
CA GLU A 55 11.58 21.17 -15.07
C GLU A 55 11.04 20.38 -16.26
N ALA A 56 9.97 19.58 -16.06
CA ALA A 56 9.31 18.86 -17.15
C ALA A 56 8.84 19.82 -18.26
N LYS A 57 8.17 20.93 -17.90
CA LYS A 57 7.72 21.96 -18.86
C LYS A 57 8.89 22.57 -19.64
N SER A 58 10.04 22.80 -18.99
CA SER A 58 11.24 23.31 -19.67
C SER A 58 11.81 22.35 -20.71
N ARG A 59 11.57 21.04 -20.52
CA ARG A 59 11.90 19.97 -21.48
C ARG A 59 10.79 19.72 -22.51
N GLY A 60 9.73 20.54 -22.52
CA GLY A 60 8.57 20.39 -23.41
C GLY A 60 7.65 19.22 -23.04
N GLN A 61 7.71 18.74 -21.80
CA GLN A 61 6.92 17.63 -21.30
C GLN A 61 5.75 18.12 -20.44
N GLU A 62 4.66 17.37 -20.43
CA GLU A 62 3.50 17.61 -19.58
C GLU A 62 3.52 16.65 -18.39
N THR A 63 3.26 17.16 -17.18
CA THR A 63 2.99 16.35 -15.99
C THR A 63 1.50 16.02 -15.90
N TYR A 64 1.12 15.01 -15.10
CA TYR A 64 -0.29 14.65 -14.94
C TYR A 64 -1.12 15.76 -14.27
N TYR A 65 -0.53 16.43 -13.27
CA TYR A 65 -1.08 17.62 -12.65
C TYR A 65 -0.16 18.81 -12.87
N ASP A 66 -0.75 19.99 -12.98
CA ASP A 66 -0.06 21.28 -13.03
C ASP A 66 0.23 21.87 -11.65
N GLU A 67 -0.11 21.13 -10.59
CA GLU A 67 0.06 21.53 -9.20
C GLU A 67 0.43 20.33 -8.31
N PRO A 68 1.10 20.55 -7.16
CA PRO A 68 1.58 19.46 -6.30
C PRO A 68 0.49 18.65 -5.59
N HIS A 69 -0.66 19.26 -5.25
CA HIS A 69 -1.67 18.56 -4.46
C HIS A 69 -2.26 17.40 -5.28
N GLY A 70 -2.60 16.32 -4.59
CA GLY A 70 -3.06 15.07 -5.23
C GLY A 70 -1.97 14.24 -5.91
N SER A 71 -0.78 14.80 -6.19
CA SER A 71 0.31 14.03 -6.81
C SER A 71 0.85 12.89 -5.93
N MET A 72 0.71 13.02 -4.60
CA MET A 72 1.02 11.96 -3.64
C MET A 72 0.14 10.72 -3.88
N ASP A 73 -1.18 10.92 -3.99
CA ASP A 73 -2.13 9.81 -4.17
C ASP A 73 -1.96 9.19 -5.55
N LEU A 74 -1.74 10.02 -6.57
CA LEU A 74 -1.41 9.60 -7.94
C LEU A 74 -0.15 8.74 -7.98
N SER A 75 0.93 9.19 -7.35
CA SER A 75 2.19 8.44 -7.31
C SER A 75 2.00 7.11 -6.57
N ASN A 76 1.31 7.11 -5.43
CA ASN A 76 1.08 5.89 -4.66
C ASN A 76 0.26 4.88 -5.46
N GLY A 77 -0.86 5.32 -6.08
CA GLY A 77 -1.72 4.45 -6.87
C GLY A 77 -1.02 3.91 -8.12
N THR A 78 -0.23 4.73 -8.81
CA THR A 78 0.54 4.29 -9.98
C THR A 78 1.61 3.27 -9.61
N THR A 79 2.28 3.48 -8.47
CA THR A 79 3.26 2.52 -7.93
C THR A 79 2.60 1.19 -7.58
N ALA A 80 1.42 1.22 -6.98
CA ALA A 80 0.68 0.02 -6.62
C ALA A 80 0.28 -0.83 -7.82
N LEU A 81 -0.09 -0.21 -8.95
CA LEU A 81 -0.30 -0.92 -10.21
C LEU A 81 0.98 -1.58 -10.72
N GLY A 82 2.15 -0.93 -10.55
CA GLY A 82 3.44 -1.53 -10.90
C GLY A 82 3.77 -2.76 -10.04
N ILE A 83 3.43 -2.72 -8.75
CA ILE A 83 3.55 -3.89 -7.85
C ILE A 83 2.60 -5.00 -8.30
N ALA A 84 1.33 -4.68 -8.54
CA ALA A 84 0.32 -5.64 -9.01
C ALA A 84 0.75 -6.35 -10.31
N LEU A 85 1.29 -5.57 -11.26
CA LEU A 85 1.82 -6.09 -12.52
C LEU A 85 3.03 -7.02 -12.30
N ALA A 86 3.96 -6.64 -11.42
CA ALA A 86 5.16 -7.44 -11.13
C ALA A 86 4.84 -8.80 -10.51
N LEU A 87 3.80 -8.85 -9.67
CA LEU A 87 3.37 -10.05 -8.96
C LEU A 87 2.32 -10.87 -9.74
N GLY A 88 1.92 -10.40 -10.92
CA GLY A 88 0.96 -11.09 -11.78
C GLY A 88 -0.50 -11.02 -11.27
N GLU A 89 -0.81 -10.06 -10.40
CA GLU A 89 -2.16 -9.84 -9.87
C GLU A 89 -3.07 -9.18 -10.92
N ILE A 90 -2.48 -8.44 -11.86
CA ILE A 90 -3.17 -7.80 -12.99
C ILE A 90 -2.36 -7.95 -14.29
N GLU A 91 -3.06 -7.82 -15.42
CA GLU A 91 -2.45 -7.53 -16.72
C GLU A 91 -1.98 -6.06 -16.78
N LEU A 92 -1.12 -5.71 -17.74
CA LEU A 92 -0.68 -4.32 -17.95
C LEU A 92 -1.92 -3.42 -18.16
N PRO A 93 -2.18 -2.42 -17.28
CA PRO A 93 -3.36 -1.58 -17.42
C PRO A 93 -3.23 -0.61 -18.60
N GLU A 94 -4.37 -0.19 -19.14
CA GLU A 94 -4.42 0.97 -20.02
C GLU A 94 -4.28 2.28 -19.21
N GLN A 95 -3.70 3.32 -19.82
CA GLN A 95 -3.53 4.63 -19.16
C GLN A 95 -4.85 5.22 -18.60
N LYS A 96 -5.98 4.95 -19.26
CA LYS A 96 -7.31 5.44 -18.83
C LYS A 96 -7.83 4.78 -17.54
N GLN A 97 -7.25 3.66 -17.14
CA GLN A 97 -7.64 2.90 -15.94
C GLN A 97 -6.92 3.39 -14.67
N VAL A 98 -5.75 4.01 -14.82
CA VAL A 98 -4.96 4.58 -13.71
C VAL A 98 -5.80 5.63 -12.96
N MET A 99 -5.93 5.46 -11.64
CA MET A 99 -6.77 6.27 -10.74
C MET A 99 -8.27 6.28 -11.07
N ARG A 100 -8.77 5.32 -11.86
CA ARG A 100 -10.17 5.27 -12.33
C ARG A 100 -10.82 3.91 -12.16
N ASP A 101 -10.11 2.84 -12.52
CA ASP A 101 -10.61 1.48 -12.43
C ASP A 101 -10.15 0.85 -11.11
N PHE A 102 -10.98 0.98 -10.07
CA PHE A 102 -10.68 0.46 -8.73
C PHE A 102 -10.87 -1.05 -8.60
N SER A 103 -11.21 -1.76 -9.67
CA SER A 103 -11.13 -3.23 -9.70
C SER A 103 -9.69 -3.73 -9.84
N LEU A 104 -8.78 -2.88 -10.30
CA LEU A 104 -7.35 -3.15 -10.39
C LEU A 104 -6.66 -2.74 -9.10
N PHE A 105 -6.05 -3.69 -8.40
CA PHE A 105 -5.27 -3.40 -7.20
C PHE A 105 -4.24 -4.51 -6.93
N SER A 106 -3.26 -4.21 -6.09
CA SER A 106 -2.41 -5.21 -5.44
C SER A 106 -2.90 -5.50 -4.02
N ALA A 107 -2.90 -6.76 -3.62
CA ALA A 107 -3.25 -7.21 -2.27
C ALA A 107 -2.11 -7.02 -1.25
N VAL A 108 -0.90 -6.68 -1.70
CA VAL A 108 0.30 -6.56 -0.85
C VAL A 108 1.03 -5.21 -0.97
N ALA A 109 0.61 -4.35 -1.88
CA ALA A 109 1.24 -3.04 -2.08
C ALA A 109 0.97 -2.07 -0.91
N SER A 110 2.02 -1.44 -0.41
CA SER A 110 1.94 -0.33 0.54
C SER A 110 2.84 0.80 0.08
N CYS A 111 2.24 1.74 -0.64
CA CYS A 111 2.97 2.81 -1.31
C CYS A 111 2.94 4.10 -0.48
N SER A 112 4.08 4.75 -0.41
CA SER A 112 4.24 6.10 0.12
C SER A 112 5.05 6.92 -0.87
N SER A 113 4.83 8.23 -0.90
CA SER A 113 5.61 9.14 -1.71
C SER A 113 6.15 10.30 -0.87
N GLY A 114 7.16 10.97 -1.40
CA GLY A 114 7.88 12.05 -0.74
C GLY A 114 8.71 12.83 -1.74
N VAL A 115 9.29 13.93 -1.26
CA VAL A 115 10.05 14.88 -2.09
C VAL A 115 11.53 14.50 -2.24
N GLU A 116 11.98 13.50 -1.47
CA GLU A 116 13.39 13.20 -1.24
C GLU A 116 14.07 12.30 -2.30
N LEU A 117 13.32 11.74 -3.25
CA LEU A 117 13.81 10.73 -4.20
C LEU A 117 13.36 11.04 -5.63
N ASP A 118 14.14 10.59 -6.62
CA ASP A 118 13.81 10.57 -8.06
C ASP A 118 13.64 9.13 -8.61
N GLN A 119 13.64 8.14 -7.73
CA GLN A 119 13.48 6.72 -8.02
C GLN A 119 12.49 6.10 -7.04
N ALA A 120 11.87 4.97 -7.41
CA ALA A 120 11.16 4.14 -6.45
C ALA A 120 12.16 3.34 -5.61
N GLN A 121 12.18 3.60 -4.30
CA GLN A 121 12.75 2.69 -3.32
C GLN A 121 11.72 1.61 -3.00
N ILE A 122 12.13 0.35 -3.06
CA ILE A 122 11.25 -0.81 -2.99
C ILE A 122 11.82 -1.78 -1.96
N VAL A 123 10.99 -2.19 -1.02
CA VAL A 123 11.28 -3.21 -0.01
C VAL A 123 10.24 -4.31 -0.16
N VAL A 124 10.66 -5.44 -0.72
CA VAL A 124 9.85 -6.66 -0.81
C VAL A 124 10.04 -7.45 0.49
N VAL A 125 8.94 -7.81 1.13
CA VAL A 125 8.93 -8.63 2.34
C VAL A 125 8.06 -9.85 2.10
N GLY A 126 8.64 -11.01 2.32
CA GLY A 126 8.04 -12.29 2.05
C GLY A 126 8.76 -13.42 2.78
N ASN A 127 8.40 -14.65 2.46
CA ASN A 127 8.98 -15.83 3.07
C ASN A 127 9.85 -16.60 2.06
N ALA A 128 11.06 -16.99 2.44
CA ALA A 128 11.94 -17.78 1.58
C ALA A 128 12.44 -19.02 2.33
N ARG A 129 12.30 -20.20 1.72
CA ARG A 129 12.82 -21.45 2.30
C ARG A 129 14.35 -21.40 2.40
N GLY A 130 14.89 -21.81 3.55
CA GLY A 130 16.34 -21.87 3.78
C GLY A 130 16.98 -20.57 4.28
N HIS A 131 16.24 -19.47 4.43
CA HIS A 131 16.76 -18.22 5.02
C HIS A 131 16.99 -18.32 6.54
N GLY A 132 16.25 -19.20 7.23
CA GLY A 132 16.27 -19.32 8.69
C GLY A 132 15.60 -18.12 9.39
N GLY A 133 15.84 -17.96 10.70
CA GLY A 133 15.22 -16.93 11.53
C GLY A 133 13.98 -17.42 12.28
N ASN A 134 13.46 -16.56 13.17
CA ASN A 134 12.32 -16.86 14.05
C ASN A 134 11.09 -16.01 13.69
N TYR A 135 11.04 -15.47 12.48
CA TYR A 135 9.98 -14.56 12.04
C TYR A 135 9.37 -15.05 10.75
N ARG A 136 8.06 -14.84 10.64
CA ARG A 136 7.28 -15.10 9.44
C ARG A 136 6.35 -13.93 9.19
N ILE A 137 6.18 -13.59 7.92
CA ILE A 137 5.19 -12.60 7.50
C ILE A 137 3.97 -13.30 6.91
N GLY A 138 2.80 -12.72 7.13
CA GLY A 138 1.60 -13.02 6.39
C GLY A 138 0.81 -11.76 6.07
N HIS A 139 -0.20 -11.87 5.24
CA HIS A 139 -1.08 -10.78 4.85
C HIS A 139 -2.51 -11.23 4.62
N SER A 140 -3.40 -10.25 4.62
CA SER A 140 -4.76 -10.32 4.13
C SER A 140 -5.11 -8.92 3.62
N VAL A 141 -6.39 -8.70 3.33
CA VAL A 141 -6.90 -7.43 2.82
C VAL A 141 -8.10 -7.00 3.65
N MET A 142 -8.01 -5.80 4.23
CA MET A 142 -9.16 -5.14 4.85
C MET A 142 -10.12 -4.70 3.75
N LYS A 143 -11.38 -5.13 3.83
CA LYS A 143 -12.44 -4.78 2.87
C LYS A 143 -13.01 -3.38 3.08
N ASP A 144 -12.96 -2.90 4.32
CA ASP A 144 -13.31 -1.54 4.70
C ASP A 144 -12.50 -1.11 5.94
N ALA A 145 -12.63 0.16 6.30
CA ALA A 145 -11.94 0.75 7.45
C ALA A 145 -12.26 0.13 8.82
N LEU A 146 -13.26 -0.76 8.92
CA LEU A 146 -13.71 -1.40 10.15
C LEU A 146 -13.45 -2.92 10.15
N ASP A 147 -12.74 -3.43 9.15
CA ASP A 147 -12.51 -4.86 8.95
C ASP A 147 -11.39 -5.42 9.86
N GLN A 148 -11.72 -5.62 11.14
CA GLN A 148 -10.81 -6.27 12.10
C GLN A 148 -10.49 -7.71 11.73
N ASP A 149 -11.41 -8.41 11.07
CA ASP A 149 -11.23 -9.80 10.67
C ASP A 149 -10.09 -9.91 9.64
N GLY A 150 -9.99 -8.96 8.70
CA GLY A 150 -8.83 -8.87 7.81
C GLY A 150 -7.48 -8.77 8.54
N ILE A 151 -7.42 -8.05 9.67
CA ILE A 151 -6.20 -7.95 10.49
C ILE A 151 -5.89 -9.29 11.17
N TRP A 152 -6.89 -9.95 11.74
CA TRP A 152 -6.71 -11.28 12.34
C TRP A 152 -6.33 -12.34 11.33
N ASP A 153 -6.88 -12.29 10.12
CA ASP A 153 -6.55 -13.19 9.03
C ASP A 153 -5.08 -13.05 8.62
N ALA A 154 -4.55 -11.84 8.53
CA ALA A 154 -3.13 -11.60 8.27
C ALA A 154 -2.23 -12.21 9.35
N ILE A 155 -2.64 -12.10 10.63
CA ILE A 155 -1.90 -12.65 11.77
C ILE A 155 -1.91 -14.20 11.75
N ARG A 156 -3.05 -14.82 11.40
CA ARG A 156 -3.14 -16.27 11.18
C ARG A 156 -2.26 -16.71 10.03
N GLU A 157 -2.32 -16.01 8.90
CA GLU A 157 -1.55 -16.35 7.71
C GLU A 157 -0.04 -16.27 7.99
N ALA A 158 0.37 -15.32 8.83
CA ALA A 158 1.74 -15.22 9.33
C ALA A 158 2.17 -16.41 10.21
N GLY A 159 1.24 -17.24 10.67
CA GLY A 159 1.51 -18.53 11.31
C GLY A 159 1.11 -18.65 12.77
N LEU A 160 0.41 -17.67 13.35
CA LEU A 160 -0.10 -17.82 14.72
C LEU A 160 -1.37 -18.67 14.74
N ASP A 161 -1.36 -19.72 15.58
CA ASP A 161 -2.54 -20.52 15.86
C ASP A 161 -3.45 -19.76 16.83
N LEU A 162 -4.60 -19.32 16.33
CA LEU A 162 -5.55 -18.47 17.04
C LEU A 162 -6.92 -19.16 17.17
N PRO A 163 -7.70 -18.89 18.23
CA PRO A 163 -9.07 -19.40 18.34
C PRO A 163 -9.99 -18.72 17.32
N GLU A 164 -11.13 -19.34 16.97
CA GLU A 164 -12.08 -18.84 15.95
C GLU A 164 -12.42 -17.35 16.10
N ARG A 165 -12.52 -16.86 17.34
CA ARG A 165 -12.71 -15.44 17.68
C ARG A 165 -11.55 -14.96 18.55
N PRO A 166 -10.44 -14.53 17.94
CA PRO A 166 -9.26 -14.11 18.67
C PRO A 166 -9.54 -12.87 19.52
N ARG A 167 -8.75 -12.73 20.57
CA ARG A 167 -8.63 -11.53 21.39
C ARG A 167 -7.17 -11.14 21.41
N THR A 168 -6.92 -9.86 21.66
CA THR A 168 -5.57 -9.31 21.88
C THR A 168 -4.70 -10.16 22.80
N SER A 169 -5.27 -10.71 23.89
CA SER A 169 -4.55 -11.57 24.83
C SER A 169 -3.98 -12.85 24.21
N ASP A 170 -4.54 -13.31 23.10
CA ASP A 170 -4.13 -14.54 22.42
C ASP A 170 -2.83 -14.35 21.62
N LEU A 171 -2.41 -13.10 21.39
CA LEU A 171 -1.16 -12.78 20.68
C LEU A 171 0.09 -13.08 21.51
N GLY A 172 -0.01 -12.99 22.84
CA GLY A 172 1.16 -12.99 23.74
C GLY A 172 2.22 -11.97 23.27
N ASP A 173 3.48 -12.40 23.24
CA ASP A 173 4.61 -11.59 22.76
C ASP A 173 5.00 -11.93 21.30
N ASN A 174 4.12 -12.61 20.56
CA ASN A 174 4.45 -13.18 19.25
C ASN A 174 4.19 -12.22 18.08
N LEU A 175 3.29 -11.25 18.20
CA LEU A 175 3.10 -10.23 17.16
C LEU A 175 4.23 -9.20 17.24
N VAL A 176 4.98 -9.02 16.14
CA VAL A 176 6.02 -7.99 16.04
C VAL A 176 5.39 -6.66 15.66
N ASN A 177 4.64 -6.63 14.55
CA ASN A 177 3.89 -5.46 14.12
C ASN A 177 2.85 -5.84 13.04
N VAL A 178 1.92 -4.93 12.78
CA VAL A 178 1.08 -4.92 11.58
C VAL A 178 1.38 -3.68 10.72
N PHE A 179 1.32 -3.87 9.40
CA PHE A 179 1.58 -2.85 8.40
C PHE A 179 0.40 -2.81 7.44
N LEU A 180 -0.31 -1.69 7.40
CA LEU A 180 -1.55 -1.64 6.64
C LEU A 180 -1.83 -0.30 5.98
N LYS A 181 -2.65 -0.38 4.94
CA LYS A 181 -3.19 0.77 4.21
C LYS A 181 -4.64 1.02 4.60
N CYS A 182 -5.05 2.27 4.47
CA CYS A 182 -6.45 2.67 4.60
C CYS A 182 -6.77 3.87 3.73
N GLU A 183 -8.02 3.98 3.31
CA GLU A 183 -8.55 5.19 2.69
C GLU A 183 -10.02 5.44 2.99
N ALA A 184 -10.47 6.67 2.79
CA ALA A 184 -11.89 6.96 2.81
C ALA A 184 -12.50 6.46 1.49
N ASP A 185 -13.51 5.60 1.58
CA ASP A 185 -14.21 5.10 0.40
C ASP A 185 -14.78 6.27 -0.43
N PRO A 186 -14.47 6.37 -1.74
CA PRO A 186 -14.91 7.46 -2.62
C PRO A 186 -16.44 7.54 -2.78
N THR A 187 -17.19 6.49 -2.41
CA THR A 187 -18.65 6.56 -2.33
C THR A 187 -19.13 7.46 -1.19
N GLY A 188 -18.31 7.69 -0.16
CA GLY A 188 -18.67 8.41 1.06
C GLY A 188 -19.41 7.55 2.08
N TYR A 189 -19.42 6.21 1.91
CA TYR A 189 -20.12 5.27 2.78
C TYR A 189 -19.18 4.20 3.36
N VAL A 190 -19.48 3.75 4.57
CA VAL A 190 -18.91 2.51 5.14
C VAL A 190 -20.09 1.67 5.64
N ARG A 191 -20.21 0.43 5.16
CA ARG A 191 -21.30 -0.50 5.53
C ARG A 191 -22.71 0.11 5.42
N GLY A 192 -22.96 0.87 4.35
CA GLY A 192 -24.24 1.53 4.07
C GLY A 192 -24.51 2.78 4.92
N ARG A 193 -23.53 3.29 5.68
CA ARG A 193 -23.64 4.53 6.46
C ARG A 193 -22.80 5.64 5.84
N ARG A 194 -23.44 6.75 5.51
CA ARG A 194 -22.76 7.96 5.03
C ARG A 194 -21.85 8.52 6.13
N ASN A 195 -20.64 8.92 5.76
CA ASN A 195 -19.76 9.75 6.59
C ASN A 195 -19.47 11.08 5.86
N ALA A 196 -18.70 11.98 6.49
CA ALA A 196 -18.40 13.30 5.94
C ALA A 196 -16.90 13.50 5.65
N MET A 197 -16.07 12.44 5.69
CA MET A 197 -14.61 12.59 5.62
C MET A 197 -14.16 13.32 4.35
N LEU A 198 -14.76 13.00 3.19
CA LEU A 198 -14.38 13.58 1.90
C LEU A 198 -14.88 15.01 1.68
N ASP A 199 -15.93 15.43 2.40
CA ASP A 199 -16.49 16.79 2.32
C ASP A 199 -15.91 17.72 3.39
N ASP A 200 -15.06 17.19 4.29
CA ASP A 200 -14.50 17.93 5.41
C ASP A 200 -13.33 18.81 4.95
N SER A 201 -13.58 20.12 4.93
CA SER A 201 -12.58 21.12 4.55
C SER A 201 -11.66 21.53 5.70
N ASP A 202 -11.98 21.15 6.94
CA ASP A 202 -11.23 21.53 8.13
C ASP A 202 -10.15 20.49 8.45
N VAL A 203 -10.52 19.20 8.37
CA VAL A 203 -9.62 18.08 8.65
C VAL A 203 -9.59 17.13 7.46
N PHE A 204 -8.52 17.19 6.68
CA PHE A 204 -8.35 16.34 5.50
C PHE A 204 -8.55 14.85 5.83
N TRP A 205 -9.30 14.14 4.99
CA TRP A 205 -9.73 12.76 5.21
C TRP A 205 -8.58 11.79 5.53
N HIS A 206 -7.37 12.03 5.01
CA HIS A 206 -6.16 11.28 5.40
C HIS A 206 -5.99 11.19 6.91
N ARG A 207 -6.22 12.28 7.64
CA ARG A 207 -6.05 12.30 9.09
C ARG A 207 -7.17 11.53 9.79
N GLN A 208 -8.40 11.72 9.33
CA GLN A 208 -9.58 11.09 9.92
C GLN A 208 -9.55 9.57 9.76
N ILE A 209 -9.27 9.08 8.55
CA ILE A 209 -9.24 7.64 8.27
C ILE A 209 -8.04 6.97 8.94
N LYS A 210 -6.87 7.62 8.97
CA LYS A 210 -5.69 7.10 9.68
C LYS A 210 -5.97 6.92 11.17
N ALA A 211 -6.65 7.89 11.79
CA ALA A 211 -7.04 7.79 13.19
C ALA A 211 -8.06 6.67 13.42
N THR A 212 -9.07 6.56 12.55
CA THR A 212 -10.09 5.49 12.61
C THR A 212 -9.44 4.10 12.53
N VAL A 213 -8.67 3.84 11.47
CA VAL A 213 -8.05 2.53 11.25
C VAL A 213 -6.92 2.26 12.24
N GLY A 214 -6.20 3.30 12.69
CA GLY A 214 -5.26 3.19 13.81
C GLY A 214 -5.92 2.67 15.09
N GLY A 215 -7.11 3.17 15.43
CA GLY A 215 -7.89 2.66 16.56
C GLY A 215 -8.37 1.21 16.36
N VAL A 216 -8.85 0.88 15.15
CA VAL A 216 -9.27 -0.48 14.79
C VAL A 216 -8.11 -1.47 14.92
N ALA A 217 -6.95 -1.15 14.35
CA ALA A 217 -5.75 -1.97 14.43
C ALA A 217 -5.23 -2.09 15.87
N ALA A 218 -5.10 -0.98 16.60
CA ALA A 218 -4.66 -1.01 17.99
C ALA A 218 -5.61 -1.81 18.90
N SER A 219 -6.91 -1.84 18.61
CA SER A 219 -7.87 -2.67 19.35
C SER A 219 -7.72 -4.17 19.10
N VAL A 220 -7.13 -4.56 17.97
CA VAL A 220 -6.77 -5.94 17.63
C VAL A 220 -5.42 -6.28 18.28
N THR A 221 -4.39 -5.48 18.02
CA THR A 221 -3.02 -5.74 18.45
C THR A 221 -2.80 -5.55 19.94
N GLY A 222 -3.62 -4.72 20.61
CA GLY A 222 -3.39 -4.31 22.00
C GLY A 222 -2.28 -3.28 22.18
N ASP A 223 -1.64 -2.88 21.08
CA ASP A 223 -0.49 -1.98 21.07
C ASP A 223 -0.77 -0.87 20.04
N PRO A 224 -0.79 0.41 20.44
CA PRO A 224 -0.95 1.52 19.51
C PRO A 224 0.26 1.73 18.58
N ALA A 225 1.40 1.06 18.81
CA ALA A 225 2.58 1.14 17.97
C ALA A 225 2.44 0.31 16.67
N VAL A 226 1.44 0.64 15.86
CA VAL A 226 1.15 -0.01 14.57
C VAL A 226 1.49 0.88 13.38
N PHE A 227 1.85 0.27 12.25
CA PHE A 227 2.09 1.02 11.02
C PHE A 227 0.81 1.18 10.19
N VAL A 228 0.25 2.40 10.19
CA VAL A 228 -0.96 2.75 9.40
C VAL A 228 -0.65 3.87 8.40
N SER A 229 -0.78 3.55 7.12
CA SER A 229 -0.54 4.48 6.02
C SER A 229 -1.80 4.74 5.19
N VAL A 230 -1.91 5.94 4.62
CA VAL A 230 -3.10 6.42 3.89
C VAL A 230 -2.82 6.56 2.40
N ALA A 231 -3.85 6.93 1.62
CA ALA A 231 -3.82 7.02 0.16
C ALA A 231 -3.64 5.63 -0.47
N ALA A 232 -4.72 4.85 -0.44
CA ALA A 232 -4.73 3.42 -0.73
C ALA A 232 -5.30 3.07 -2.11
N VAL A 233 -5.47 4.04 -3.01
CA VAL A 233 -5.89 3.76 -4.39
C VAL A 233 -5.01 2.67 -5.01
N HIS A 234 -5.63 1.66 -5.62
CA HIS A 234 -5.00 0.44 -6.18
C HIS A 234 -4.20 -0.42 -5.17
N GLN A 235 -4.34 -0.17 -3.87
CA GLN A 235 -3.73 -0.95 -2.79
C GLN A 235 -4.89 -1.56 -2.00
N GLY A 236 -5.34 -2.76 -2.39
CA GLY A 236 -6.58 -3.36 -1.91
C GLY A 236 -7.84 -2.80 -2.58
N PRO A 237 -9.03 -3.27 -2.17
CA PRO A 237 -10.30 -2.76 -2.68
C PRO A 237 -10.52 -1.31 -2.23
N SER A 238 -11.31 -0.58 -3.01
CA SER A 238 -11.77 0.77 -2.69
C SER A 238 -12.32 0.86 -1.26
N GLY A 239 -11.82 1.81 -0.46
CA GLY A 239 -12.22 1.99 0.95
C GLY A 239 -11.54 1.04 1.94
N GLY A 240 -10.72 0.12 1.44
CA GLY A 240 -9.98 -0.88 2.22
C GLY A 240 -8.47 -0.68 2.15
N GLY A 241 -7.74 -1.80 2.25
CA GLY A 241 -6.29 -1.82 2.08
C GLY A 241 -5.62 -3.15 2.49
N PRO A 242 -4.42 -3.46 1.97
CA PRO A 242 -3.59 -4.56 2.46
C PRO A 242 -3.31 -4.40 3.94
N VAL A 243 -3.24 -5.53 4.63
CA VAL A 243 -2.71 -5.63 5.99
C VAL A 243 -1.75 -6.81 6.04
N ALA A 244 -0.50 -6.53 6.40
CA ALA A 244 0.52 -7.54 6.65
C ALA A 244 0.84 -7.61 8.15
N ALA A 245 1.13 -8.80 8.64
CA ALA A 245 1.54 -9.07 10.01
C ALA A 245 2.87 -9.81 10.01
N ILE A 246 3.83 -9.35 10.83
CA ILE A 246 5.05 -10.09 11.12
C ILE A 246 4.92 -10.68 12.51
N VAL A 247 5.15 -11.97 12.63
CA VAL A 247 5.05 -12.70 13.90
C VAL A 247 6.33 -13.47 14.19
N LYS A 248 6.54 -13.81 15.45
CA LYS A 248 7.52 -14.80 15.89
C LYS A 248 6.91 -16.19 15.67
N ALA A 249 7.45 -16.96 14.74
CA ALA A 249 6.98 -18.29 14.34
C ALA A 249 8.14 -19.28 14.22
#